data_AF-A0A9E3XH87-F1
#
_entry.id   AF-A0A9E3XH87-F1
#
_cell.length_a   1.000
_cell.length_b   1.000
_cell.length_c   1.000
_cell.angle_alpha   90.00
_cell.angle_beta   90.00
_cell.angle_gamma   90.00
#
_symmetry.space_group_name_H-M   'P 1'
#
loop_
_entity.id
_entity.type
_entity.pdbx_description
1 polymer ?
#
loop_
_entity_poly.entity_id
_entity_poly.type
_entity_poly.pdbx_seq_one_letter_code
_entity_poly.pdbx_strand_id
1 'polypeptide(L)'
;MNNAQYHLIIRHRYRRLLAENRGFALVAVLVISLLLSATLVIILAFVARHRKLLLEKAEDLQTLYLAESALHRAAADFYSGERALYSRSPRTYSLLLADRDSARIVQFPWGGYTALLATAGSTPREEMLSALIAKRPSSAFRPAVIVDPAAGPLTLAGNARLTGAVRTGPEGVRAAPPGERRHRQGIPVYGNIVRRQEDGRPGIQRDLVNEIYREFRARLARADTLPWLPTISEADSLIDLAPGGMLRSYRLPPGFFHTGPRHIRGPGILVIDAALTLDKPLRLSHFVSVLCREEIRLDTAVIADQALFYSPRQIIVAGTGQFRGQLFSEEQITVTGASTLAYPSLLMVYGNRDESTIRIAAPAEVSGTVLFTSPEHGINPARQGSGIIIEKGATVNGLVYSGNLLNLGGTINGISVTGRFHFYRSPTDYYNWIRDGTVDRSRLSERFLIPLFLEPENRNFVPLVE
;
A
#
# COMPACT_ATOMS: atom_id res chain seq x y z
N MET A 1 -30.58 -90.62 25.88
CA MET A 1 -31.29 -90.30 24.60
C MET A 1 -30.39 -90.69 23.45
N ASN A 2 -30.90 -91.47 22.51
CA ASN A 2 -30.11 -92.08 21.43
C ASN A 2 -29.81 -91.02 20.34
N ASN A 3 -28.58 -91.00 19.82
CA ASN A 3 -28.09 -89.97 18.88
C ASN A 3 -28.99 -89.81 17.63
N ALA A 4 -29.66 -90.90 17.24
CA ALA A 4 -30.63 -90.94 16.15
C ALA A 4 -31.92 -90.11 16.40
N GLN A 5 -32.42 -90.04 17.64
CA GLN A 5 -33.61 -89.24 17.97
C GLN A 5 -33.31 -87.74 17.95
N TYR A 6 -32.10 -87.33 18.33
CA TYR A 6 -31.69 -85.92 18.29
C TYR A 6 -31.61 -85.39 16.85
N HIS A 7 -31.06 -86.18 15.92
CA HIS A 7 -30.99 -85.81 14.51
C HIS A 7 -32.39 -85.67 13.86
N LEU A 8 -33.36 -86.47 14.28
CA LEU A 8 -34.74 -86.40 13.76
C LEU A 8 -35.47 -85.13 14.23
N ILE A 9 -35.31 -84.75 15.50
CA ILE A 9 -35.91 -83.52 16.05
C ILE A 9 -35.28 -82.27 15.41
N ILE A 10 -33.95 -82.25 15.24
CA ILE A 10 -33.25 -81.14 14.57
C ILE A 10 -33.72 -81.03 13.12
N ARG A 11 -33.80 -82.15 12.38
CA ARG A 11 -34.23 -82.13 10.97
C ARG A 11 -35.68 -81.67 10.81
N HIS A 12 -36.57 -82.02 11.72
CA HIS A 12 -37.97 -81.60 11.67
C HIS A 12 -38.15 -80.12 12.06
N ARG A 13 -37.41 -79.60 13.06
CA ARG A 13 -37.39 -78.16 13.36
C ARG A 13 -36.79 -77.35 12.21
N TYR A 14 -35.71 -77.83 11.60
CA TYR A 14 -35.09 -77.17 10.46
C TYR A 14 -36.01 -77.12 9.24
N ARG A 15 -36.78 -78.19 8.97
CA ARG A 15 -37.79 -78.20 7.90
C ARG A 15 -38.98 -77.27 8.19
N ARG A 16 -39.44 -77.16 9.44
CA ARG A 16 -40.50 -76.20 9.81
C ARG A 16 -40.03 -74.76 9.64
N LEU A 17 -38.83 -74.44 10.12
CA LEU A 17 -38.21 -73.12 9.95
C LEU A 17 -37.98 -72.77 8.47
N LEU A 18 -37.59 -73.74 7.64
CA LEU A 18 -37.45 -73.53 6.19
C LEU A 18 -38.79 -73.42 5.46
N ALA A 19 -39.86 -74.03 5.97
CA ALA A 19 -41.20 -73.96 5.39
C ALA A 19 -41.91 -72.64 5.72
N GLU A 20 -41.77 -72.15 6.96
CA GLU A 20 -42.29 -70.83 7.38
C GLU A 20 -41.53 -69.67 6.73
N ASN A 21 -40.23 -69.83 6.44
CA ASN A 21 -39.40 -68.78 5.86
C ASN A 21 -39.31 -68.80 4.32
N ARG A 22 -40.12 -69.59 3.60
CA ARG A 22 -40.07 -69.63 2.12
C ARG A 22 -40.38 -68.28 1.46
N GLY A 23 -41.14 -67.40 2.14
CA GLY A 23 -41.35 -66.02 1.70
C GLY A 23 -40.29 -65.01 2.19
N PHE A 24 -39.62 -65.31 3.31
CA PHE A 24 -38.68 -64.38 3.95
C PHE A 24 -37.36 -64.26 3.17
N ALA A 25 -36.91 -65.33 2.51
CA ALA A 25 -35.68 -65.30 1.72
C ALA A 25 -35.75 -64.27 0.56
N LEU A 26 -36.89 -64.19 -0.13
CA LEU A 26 -37.10 -63.21 -1.21
C LEU A 26 -37.08 -61.77 -0.66
N VAL A 27 -37.79 -61.54 0.45
CA VAL A 27 -37.84 -60.21 1.09
C VAL A 27 -36.45 -59.79 1.56
N ALA A 28 -35.69 -60.67 2.20
CA ALA A 28 -34.33 -60.39 2.66
C ALA A 28 -33.39 -60.05 1.49
N VAL A 29 -33.44 -60.81 0.38
CA VAL A 29 -32.64 -60.52 -0.82
C VAL A 29 -33.02 -59.17 -1.43
N LEU A 30 -34.31 -58.84 -1.50
CA LEU A 30 -34.77 -57.54 -2.01
C LEU A 30 -34.28 -56.38 -1.12
N VAL A 31 -34.35 -56.52 0.20
CA VAL A 31 -33.87 -55.50 1.15
C VAL A 31 -32.35 -55.32 1.03
N ILE A 32 -31.60 -56.42 1.00
CA ILE A 32 -30.13 -56.36 0.83
C ILE A 32 -29.78 -55.74 -0.53
N SER A 33 -30.47 -56.11 -1.60
CA SER A 33 -30.24 -55.54 -2.93
C SER A 33 -30.57 -54.04 -2.97
N LEU A 34 -31.62 -53.60 -2.28
CA LEU A 34 -31.98 -52.18 -2.18
C LEU A 34 -30.92 -51.40 -1.40
N LEU A 35 -30.45 -51.93 -0.26
CA LEU A 35 -29.42 -51.31 0.56
C LEU A 35 -28.08 -51.19 -0.19
N LEU A 36 -27.68 -52.25 -0.91
CA LEU A 36 -26.49 -52.24 -1.76
C LEU A 36 -26.62 -51.21 -2.89
N SER A 37 -27.79 -51.15 -3.54
CA SER A 37 -28.07 -50.17 -4.59
C SER A 37 -28.03 -48.74 -4.06
N ALA A 38 -28.65 -48.48 -2.91
CA ALA A 38 -28.64 -47.16 -2.28
C ALA A 38 -27.23 -46.74 -1.86
N THR A 39 -26.44 -47.65 -1.29
CA THR A 39 -25.05 -47.39 -0.90
C THR A 39 -24.19 -47.09 -2.12
N LEU A 40 -24.37 -47.85 -3.22
CA LEU A 40 -23.67 -47.60 -4.47
C LEU A 40 -24.01 -46.21 -5.05
N VAL A 41 -25.29 -45.83 -5.05
CA VAL A 41 -25.73 -44.49 -5.49
C VAL A 41 -25.12 -43.39 -4.63
N ILE A 42 -25.07 -43.55 -3.30
CA ILE A 42 -24.46 -42.58 -2.39
C ILE A 42 -22.96 -42.44 -2.66
N ILE A 43 -22.23 -43.55 -2.84
CA ILE A 43 -20.80 -43.53 -3.16
C ILE A 43 -20.55 -42.84 -4.50
N LEU A 44 -21.33 -43.17 -5.54
CA LEU A 44 -21.20 -42.55 -6.86
C LEU A 44 -21.51 -41.05 -6.81
N ALA A 45 -22.55 -40.64 -6.08
CA ALA A 45 -22.89 -39.23 -5.87
C ALA A 45 -21.79 -38.49 -5.10
N PHE A 46 -21.20 -39.12 -4.09
CA PHE A 46 -20.07 -38.58 -3.33
C PHE A 46 -18.83 -38.41 -4.22
N VAL A 47 -18.47 -39.42 -5.01
CA VAL A 47 -17.32 -39.35 -5.94
C VAL A 47 -17.55 -38.28 -7.00
N ALA A 48 -18.76 -38.19 -7.57
CA ALA A 48 -19.10 -37.16 -8.55
C ALA A 48 -18.99 -35.75 -7.94
N ARG A 49 -19.52 -35.54 -6.72
CA ARG A 49 -19.41 -34.26 -6.01
C ARG A 49 -17.97 -33.92 -5.63
N HIS A 50 -17.19 -34.90 -5.17
CA HIS A 50 -15.79 -34.71 -4.83
C HIS A 50 -14.97 -34.33 -6.06
N ARG A 51 -15.17 -35.02 -7.19
CA ARG A 51 -14.52 -34.69 -8.47
C ARG A 51 -14.90 -33.29 -8.94
N LYS A 52 -16.18 -32.90 -8.82
CA LYS A 52 -16.61 -31.53 -9.13
C LYS A 52 -15.88 -30.50 -8.28
N LEU A 53 -15.81 -30.69 -6.95
CA LEU A 53 -15.09 -29.78 -6.05
C LEU A 53 -13.58 -29.71 -6.35
N LEU A 54 -12.95 -30.82 -6.72
CA LEU A 54 -11.54 -30.83 -7.11
C LEU A 54 -11.30 -30.09 -8.43
N LEU A 55 -12.20 -30.24 -9.41
CA LEU A 55 -12.13 -29.51 -10.67
C LEU A 55 -12.32 -28.01 -10.44
N GLU A 56 -13.29 -27.62 -9.62
CA GLU A 56 -13.52 -26.20 -9.27
C GLU A 56 -12.27 -25.59 -8.60
N LYS A 57 -11.68 -26.26 -7.62
CA LYS A 57 -10.44 -25.80 -6.99
C LYS A 57 -9.25 -25.74 -7.96
N ALA A 58 -9.15 -26.69 -8.88
CA ALA A 58 -8.08 -26.69 -9.89
C ALA A 58 -8.23 -25.51 -10.87
N GLU A 59 -9.46 -25.20 -11.28
CA GLU A 59 -9.79 -24.04 -12.12
C GLU A 59 -9.48 -22.72 -11.39
N ASP A 60 -9.84 -22.60 -10.11
CA ASP A 60 -9.57 -21.41 -9.30
C ASP A 60 -8.05 -21.17 -9.16
N LEU A 61 -7.29 -22.22 -8.85
CA LEU A 61 -5.82 -22.14 -8.76
C LEU A 61 -5.18 -21.83 -10.11
N GLN A 62 -5.64 -22.46 -11.20
CA GLN A 62 -5.14 -22.14 -12.55
C GLN A 62 -5.39 -20.67 -12.88
N THR A 63 -6.57 -20.15 -12.56
CA THR A 63 -6.91 -18.74 -12.79
C THR A 63 -6.03 -17.80 -11.99
N LEU A 64 -5.78 -18.12 -10.72
CA LEU A 64 -4.86 -17.37 -9.86
C LEU A 64 -3.43 -17.35 -10.43
N TYR A 65 -2.89 -18.50 -10.82
CA TYR A 65 -1.54 -18.60 -11.39
C TYR A 65 -1.43 -17.89 -12.75
N LEU A 66 -2.49 -17.88 -13.56
CA LEU A 66 -2.55 -17.11 -14.79
C LEU A 66 -2.49 -15.61 -14.50
N ALA A 67 -3.26 -15.11 -13.53
CA ALA A 67 -3.20 -13.71 -13.11
C ALA A 67 -1.82 -13.33 -12.57
N GLU A 68 -1.20 -14.18 -11.75
CA GLU A 68 0.14 -13.96 -11.18
C GLU A 68 1.22 -13.95 -12.28
N SER A 69 1.17 -14.91 -13.21
CA SER A 69 2.09 -14.98 -14.35
C SER A 69 1.95 -13.75 -15.26
N ALA A 70 0.72 -13.28 -15.45
CA ALA A 70 0.43 -12.05 -16.20
C ALA A 70 1.04 -10.82 -15.51
N LEU A 71 0.89 -10.69 -14.18
CA LEU A 71 1.52 -9.60 -13.41
C LEU A 71 3.04 -9.64 -13.51
N HIS A 72 3.66 -10.81 -13.36
CA HIS A 72 5.11 -10.94 -13.46
C HIS A 72 5.63 -10.56 -14.84
N ARG A 73 4.95 -11.00 -15.90
CA ARG A 73 5.33 -10.63 -17.27
C ARG A 73 5.10 -9.14 -17.53
N ALA A 74 4.00 -8.55 -17.06
CA ALA A 74 3.77 -7.12 -17.14
C ALA A 74 4.83 -6.29 -16.40
N ALA A 75 5.25 -6.75 -15.22
CA ALA A 75 6.35 -6.13 -14.48
C ALA A 75 7.68 -6.26 -15.25
N ALA A 76 7.99 -7.42 -15.81
CA ALA A 76 9.18 -7.63 -16.64
C ALA A 76 9.18 -6.72 -17.89
N ASP A 77 8.06 -6.62 -18.60
CA ASP A 77 7.87 -5.72 -19.75
C ASP A 77 8.02 -4.25 -19.35
N PHE A 78 7.63 -3.88 -18.12
CA PHE A 78 7.87 -2.53 -17.60
C PHE A 78 9.37 -2.26 -17.39
N TYR A 79 10.15 -3.28 -16.99
CA TYR A 79 11.57 -3.15 -16.68
C TYR A 79 12.50 -3.24 -17.88
N SER A 80 12.10 -3.95 -18.93
CA SER A 80 12.87 -4.01 -20.18
C SER A 80 12.97 -2.63 -20.87
N GLY A 81 12.16 -1.65 -20.45
CA GLY A 81 12.15 -0.31 -21.03
C GLY A 81 11.53 -0.27 -22.43
N GLU A 82 10.98 -1.39 -22.90
CA GLU A 82 10.18 -1.44 -24.13
C GLU A 82 8.93 -0.56 -24.01
N ARG A 83 8.54 -0.17 -22.79
CA ARG A 83 7.37 0.65 -22.51
C ARG A 83 7.78 1.88 -21.71
N ALA A 84 7.39 3.06 -22.21
CA ALA A 84 7.61 4.33 -21.54
C ALA A 84 7.18 4.26 -20.06
N LEU A 85 8.12 4.56 -19.16
CA LEU A 85 8.00 4.41 -17.70
C LEU A 85 6.82 5.18 -17.09
N TYR A 86 6.25 6.14 -17.83
CA TYR A 86 5.05 6.86 -17.44
C TYR A 86 4.15 7.10 -18.66
N SER A 87 3.18 6.22 -18.87
CA SER A 87 2.08 6.49 -19.79
C SER A 87 1.02 7.28 -19.05
N ARG A 88 0.65 8.46 -19.54
CA ARG A 88 -0.45 9.28 -18.98
C ARG A 88 -1.78 8.54 -18.95
N SER A 89 -2.01 7.70 -19.95
CA SER A 89 -3.27 6.99 -20.11
C SER A 89 -3.14 5.57 -19.56
N PRO A 90 -4.18 5.07 -18.87
CA PRO A 90 -4.31 3.65 -18.58
C PRO A 90 -4.11 2.84 -19.85
N ARG A 91 -3.30 1.79 -19.77
CA ARG A 91 -3.06 0.84 -20.85
C ARG A 91 -3.74 -0.45 -20.48
N THR A 92 -4.61 -0.93 -21.37
CA THR A 92 -5.21 -2.25 -21.26
C THR A 92 -4.66 -3.11 -22.37
N TYR A 93 -4.18 -4.30 -22.02
CA TYR A 93 -3.72 -5.28 -23.00
C TYR A 93 -4.03 -6.69 -22.51
N SER A 94 -4.31 -7.59 -23.44
CA SER A 94 -4.44 -9.02 -23.16
C SER A 94 -3.09 -9.69 -23.34
N LEU A 95 -2.79 -10.61 -22.45
CA LEU A 95 -1.58 -11.40 -22.47
C LEU A 95 -1.98 -12.85 -22.64
N LEU A 96 -1.61 -13.42 -23.79
CA LEU A 96 -1.77 -14.84 -24.07
C LEU A 96 -0.62 -15.60 -23.40
N LEU A 97 -0.94 -16.47 -22.44
CA LEU A 97 0.05 -17.28 -21.69
C LEU A 97 0.19 -18.69 -22.30
N ALA A 98 -0.91 -19.24 -22.81
CA ALA A 98 -0.98 -20.53 -23.51
C ALA A 98 -2.11 -20.48 -24.56
N ASP A 99 -2.20 -21.49 -25.45
CA ASP A 99 -3.04 -21.51 -26.66
C ASP A 99 -4.54 -21.18 -26.47
N ARG A 100 -5.05 -21.14 -25.24
CA ARG A 100 -6.44 -20.75 -24.92
C ARG A 100 -6.61 -19.83 -23.71
N ASP A 101 -5.54 -19.57 -22.95
CA ASP A 101 -5.64 -18.84 -21.69
C ASP A 101 -5.10 -17.41 -21.88
N SER A 102 -5.96 -16.44 -21.60
CA SER A 102 -5.60 -15.01 -21.65
C SER A 102 -5.88 -14.35 -20.31
N ALA A 103 -4.97 -13.46 -19.92
CA ALA A 103 -5.17 -12.55 -18.80
C ALA A 103 -5.25 -11.12 -19.34
N ARG A 104 -6.18 -10.32 -18.82
CA ARG A 104 -6.29 -8.91 -19.13
C ARG A 104 -5.49 -8.13 -18.10
N ILE A 105 -4.61 -7.25 -18.56
CA ILE A 105 -3.78 -6.40 -17.70
C ILE A 105 -4.18 -4.96 -17.92
N VAL A 106 -4.45 -4.25 -16.83
CA VAL A 106 -4.66 -2.80 -16.80
C VAL A 106 -3.51 -2.18 -16.02
N GLN A 107 -2.73 -1.35 -16.71
CA GLN A 107 -1.60 -0.61 -16.15
C GLN A 107 -1.93 0.88 -16.13
N PHE A 108 -1.76 1.56 -14.99
CA PHE A 108 -1.99 3.01 -14.91
C PHE A 108 -1.11 3.68 -13.86
N PRO A 109 -0.80 4.98 -14.03
CA PRO A 109 -0.08 5.74 -13.02
C PRO A 109 -0.94 5.86 -11.75
N TRP A 110 -0.33 5.60 -10.60
CA TRP A 110 -0.98 5.67 -9.30
C TRP A 110 -0.06 6.40 -8.32
N GLY A 111 -0.12 7.74 -8.33
CA GLY A 111 0.70 8.58 -7.48
C GLY A 111 2.19 8.46 -7.78
N GLY A 112 3.00 8.03 -6.81
CA GLY A 112 4.44 7.77 -6.95
C GLY A 112 4.80 6.38 -7.46
N TYR A 113 3.79 5.54 -7.75
CA TYR A 113 3.95 4.17 -8.23
C TYR A 113 3.18 3.97 -9.53
N THR A 114 3.39 2.83 -10.18
CA THR A 114 2.50 2.36 -11.26
C THR A 114 1.70 1.18 -10.74
N ALA A 115 0.38 1.22 -10.90
CA ALA A 115 -0.48 0.10 -10.55
C ALA A 115 -0.62 -0.86 -11.74
N LEU A 116 -0.58 -2.15 -11.43
CA LEU A 116 -0.94 -3.23 -12.33
C LEU A 116 -2.16 -3.96 -11.76
N LEU A 117 -3.16 -4.18 -12.59
CA LEU A 117 -4.30 -5.05 -12.31
C LEU A 117 -4.31 -6.16 -13.34
N ALA A 118 -4.21 -7.41 -12.91
CA ALA A 118 -4.40 -8.57 -13.78
C ALA A 118 -5.73 -9.23 -13.44
N THR A 119 -6.57 -9.40 -14.47
CA THR A 119 -7.80 -10.19 -14.39
C THR A 119 -7.63 -11.43 -15.26
N ALA A 120 -7.81 -12.61 -14.68
CA ALA A 120 -7.81 -13.88 -15.41
C ALA A 120 -9.11 -14.64 -15.13
N GLY A 121 -9.48 -15.53 -16.04
CA GLY A 121 -10.64 -16.41 -15.92
C GLY A 121 -11.74 -16.13 -16.94
N SER A 122 -12.83 -16.89 -16.86
CA SER A 122 -14.01 -16.76 -17.70
C SER A 122 -15.21 -16.37 -16.84
N THR A 123 -15.98 -15.37 -17.23
CA THR A 123 -17.21 -14.98 -16.54
C THR A 123 -18.12 -16.21 -16.33
N PRO A 124 -18.54 -16.53 -15.09
CA PRO A 124 -18.59 -15.68 -13.89
C PRO A 124 -17.39 -15.79 -12.93
N ARG A 125 -16.37 -16.61 -13.23
CA ARG A 125 -15.19 -16.79 -12.36
C ARG A 125 -14.02 -15.95 -12.90
N GLU A 126 -13.90 -14.74 -12.38
CA GLU A 126 -12.78 -13.86 -12.64
C GLU A 126 -12.00 -13.64 -11.35
N GLU A 127 -10.70 -13.93 -11.36
CA GLU A 127 -9.79 -13.56 -10.29
C GLU A 127 -9.06 -12.27 -10.69
N MET A 128 -8.93 -11.36 -9.73
CA MET A 128 -8.24 -10.10 -9.93
C MET A 128 -7.11 -9.96 -8.92
N LEU A 129 -5.89 -9.86 -9.42
CA LEU A 129 -4.71 -9.54 -8.62
C LEU A 129 -4.25 -8.11 -8.90
N SER A 130 -3.69 -7.47 -7.88
CA SER A 130 -3.11 -6.15 -7.98
C SER A 130 -1.63 -6.15 -7.57
N ALA A 131 -0.86 -5.27 -8.19
CA ALA A 131 0.53 -5.05 -7.82
C ALA A 131 0.91 -3.57 -7.99
N LEU A 132 1.87 -3.12 -7.19
CA LEU A 132 2.50 -1.81 -7.31
C LEU A 132 3.93 -1.96 -7.82
N ILE A 133 4.26 -1.27 -8.90
CA ILE A 133 5.61 -1.19 -9.42
C ILE A 133 6.33 -0.02 -8.74
N ALA A 134 7.48 -0.33 -8.13
CA ALA A 134 8.35 0.63 -7.45
C ALA A 134 9.82 0.37 -7.81
N LYS A 135 10.74 1.18 -7.25
CA LYS A 135 12.18 1.06 -7.43
C LYS A 135 12.87 0.53 -6.19
N ARG A 136 13.95 -0.24 -6.37
CA ARG A 136 14.88 -0.52 -5.27
C ARG A 136 15.76 0.73 -5.04
N PRO A 137 16.00 1.15 -3.79
CA PRO A 137 16.95 2.22 -3.50
C PRO A 137 18.34 1.86 -4.03
N SER A 138 18.99 2.76 -4.79
CA SER A 138 20.37 2.54 -5.22
C SER A 138 21.37 2.67 -4.06
N SER A 139 22.66 2.49 -4.37
CA SER A 139 23.75 2.76 -3.43
C SER A 139 23.80 4.20 -2.93
N ALA A 140 23.18 5.16 -3.63
CA ALA A 140 23.10 6.55 -3.16
C ALA A 140 22.24 6.67 -1.89
N PHE A 141 21.27 5.78 -1.68
CA PHE A 141 20.45 5.67 -0.47
C PHE A 141 21.06 4.77 0.63
N ARG A 142 22.32 4.34 0.48
CA ARG A 142 22.98 3.48 1.48
C ARG A 142 23.27 4.19 2.82
N PRO A 143 23.68 5.49 2.85
CA PRO A 143 23.85 6.21 4.11
C PRO A 143 22.54 6.36 4.89
N ALA A 144 22.64 6.42 6.22
CA ALA A 144 21.52 6.74 7.11
C ALA A 144 21.08 8.19 6.97
N VAL A 145 22.05 9.11 6.87
CA VAL A 145 21.83 10.55 6.75
C VAL A 145 22.62 11.09 5.58
N ILE A 146 21.95 11.87 4.73
CA ILE A 146 22.54 12.58 3.59
C ILE A 146 22.11 14.05 3.69
N VAL A 147 23.08 14.94 3.87
CA VAL A 147 22.85 16.39 3.94
C VAL A 147 23.54 17.07 2.77
N ASP A 148 22.93 18.14 2.26
CA ASP A 148 23.58 19.03 1.28
C ASP A 148 24.94 19.51 1.81
N PRO A 149 26.03 19.36 1.04
CA PRO A 149 27.36 19.79 1.47
C PRO A 149 27.47 21.29 1.77
N ALA A 150 26.64 22.13 1.13
CA ALA A 150 26.64 23.58 1.32
C ALA A 150 25.99 24.03 2.63
N ALA A 151 25.41 23.10 3.40
CA ALA A 151 24.68 23.42 4.61
C ALA A 151 25.58 23.66 5.85
N GLY A 152 26.88 23.34 5.76
CA GLY A 152 27.84 23.45 6.85
C GLY A 152 27.91 22.19 7.73
N PRO A 153 28.51 22.26 8.94
CA PRO A 153 28.71 21.10 9.80
C PRO A 153 27.38 20.58 10.35
N LEU A 154 27.20 19.25 10.34
CA LEU A 154 26.07 18.62 11.01
C LEU A 154 26.33 18.58 12.52
N THR A 155 25.54 19.31 13.30
CA THR A 155 25.69 19.39 14.76
C THR A 155 24.67 18.50 15.46
N LEU A 156 25.15 17.65 16.36
CA LEU A 156 24.31 16.76 17.18
C LEU A 156 24.21 17.28 18.62
N ALA A 157 22.99 17.41 19.11
CA ALA A 157 22.67 17.94 20.44
C ALA A 157 21.70 17.03 21.21
N GLY A 158 21.71 17.14 22.54
CA GLY A 158 20.81 16.40 23.44
C GLY A 158 21.00 14.88 23.30
N ASN A 159 19.89 14.18 23.03
CA ASN A 159 19.82 12.73 22.85
C ASN A 159 19.90 12.30 21.38
N ALA A 160 20.35 13.18 20.48
CA ALA A 160 20.42 12.85 19.06
C ALA A 160 21.32 11.62 18.81
N ARG A 161 20.87 10.70 17.96
CA ARG A 161 21.59 9.44 17.67
C ARG A 161 21.48 9.07 16.20
N LEU A 162 22.62 8.82 15.56
CA LEU A 162 22.67 8.37 14.17
C LEU A 162 23.32 6.98 14.10
N THR A 163 22.61 5.98 13.54
CA THR A 163 23.10 4.62 13.34
C THR A 163 23.16 4.31 11.85
N GLY A 164 24.37 4.10 11.33
CA GLY A 164 24.69 3.96 9.91
C GLY A 164 25.59 5.07 9.39
N ALA A 165 26.00 4.97 8.13
CA ALA A 165 26.92 5.95 7.52
C ALA A 165 26.24 7.33 7.38
N VAL A 166 27.00 8.40 7.57
CA VAL A 166 26.54 9.79 7.44
C VAL A 166 27.32 10.45 6.32
N ARG A 167 26.62 10.95 5.30
CA ARG A 167 27.20 11.77 4.23
C ARG A 167 26.86 13.25 4.48
N THR A 168 27.88 14.08 4.56
CA THR A 168 27.76 15.50 4.89
C THR A 168 28.83 16.31 4.14
N GLY A 169 28.80 17.63 4.33
CA GLY A 169 29.76 18.56 3.76
C GLY A 169 31.20 18.37 4.28
N PRO A 170 32.14 19.22 3.82
CA PRO A 170 33.56 19.12 4.17
C PRO A 170 33.82 19.24 5.67
N GLU A 171 32.96 19.94 6.41
CA GLU A 171 33.12 20.14 7.86
C GLU A 171 32.76 18.92 8.72
N GLY A 172 32.08 17.92 8.15
CA GLY A 172 31.73 16.69 8.88
C GLY A 172 30.62 16.87 9.93
N VAL A 173 30.66 16.01 10.94
CA VAL A 173 29.74 16.01 12.08
C VAL A 173 30.44 16.58 13.31
N ARG A 174 29.75 17.42 14.08
CA ARG A 174 30.22 18.01 15.34
C ARG A 174 29.25 17.73 16.48
N ALA A 175 29.77 17.68 17.70
CA ALA A 175 28.93 17.74 18.90
C ALA A 175 28.63 19.20 19.24
N ALA A 176 27.43 19.48 19.76
CA ALA A 176 27.06 20.80 20.24
C ALA A 176 27.96 21.26 21.43
N PRO A 177 28.16 22.58 21.62
CA PRO A 177 29.00 23.12 22.67
C PRO A 177 28.56 22.74 24.10
N PRO A 178 29.49 22.77 25.09
CA PRO A 178 29.19 22.48 26.49
C PRO A 178 28.19 23.50 27.06
N GLY A 179 26.94 23.09 27.24
CA GLY A 179 25.84 23.96 27.70
C GLY A 179 24.49 23.39 27.30
N GLU A 180 24.46 22.67 26.18
CA GLU A 180 23.41 21.72 25.86
C GLU A 180 23.86 20.35 26.35
N ARG A 181 23.11 19.74 27.28
CA ARG A 181 23.43 18.48 28.00
C ARG A 181 24.42 17.57 27.24
N ARG A 182 25.67 17.49 27.72
CA ARG A 182 26.72 16.70 27.08
C ARG A 182 26.30 15.24 26.96
N HIS A 183 26.50 14.68 25.77
CA HIS A 183 26.75 13.25 25.65
C HIS A 183 28.05 12.94 26.39
N ARG A 184 27.97 12.12 27.45
CA ARG A 184 29.16 11.71 28.23
C ARG A 184 30.15 10.84 27.42
N GLN A 185 29.80 10.40 26.21
CA GLN A 185 30.51 9.35 25.46
C GLN A 185 30.85 9.71 24.00
N GLY A 186 31.15 10.99 23.69
CA GLY A 186 31.59 11.38 22.34
C GLY A 186 30.44 11.64 21.35
N ILE A 187 30.77 11.76 20.05
CA ILE A 187 29.80 12.08 18.99
C ILE A 187 28.93 10.84 18.74
N PRO A 188 27.59 10.91 18.89
CA PRO A 188 26.69 9.75 18.81
C PRO A 188 26.40 9.31 17.36
N VAL A 189 27.45 9.09 16.58
CA VAL A 189 27.40 8.52 15.23
C VAL A 189 27.99 7.12 15.25
N TYR A 190 27.14 6.13 15.06
CA TYR A 190 27.49 4.71 14.98
C TYR A 190 27.61 4.31 13.51
N GLY A 191 28.66 4.80 12.84
CA GLY A 191 28.93 4.54 11.43
C GLY A 191 29.99 5.46 10.84
N ASN A 192 30.31 5.26 9.56
CA ASN A 192 31.33 6.05 8.86
C ASN A 192 30.79 7.44 8.51
N ILE A 193 31.59 8.48 8.80
CA ILE A 193 31.32 9.85 8.36
C ILE A 193 32.05 10.09 7.04
N VAL A 194 31.29 10.30 5.97
CA VAL A 194 31.80 10.57 4.63
C VAL A 194 31.63 12.07 4.34
N ARG A 195 32.76 12.77 4.20
CA ARG A 195 32.80 14.19 3.84
C ARG A 195 32.91 14.33 2.34
N ARG A 196 32.03 15.13 1.72
CA ARG A 196 32.05 15.42 0.28
C ARG A 196 31.83 16.91 0.05
N GLN A 197 32.39 17.44 -1.04
CA GLN A 197 32.09 18.79 -1.52
C GLN A 197 30.91 18.80 -2.50
N GLU A 198 30.73 17.71 -3.24
CA GLU A 198 29.65 17.54 -4.21
C GLU A 198 28.34 17.10 -3.53
N ASP A 199 27.21 17.57 -4.09
CA ASP A 199 25.88 17.16 -3.63
C ASP A 199 25.66 15.68 -3.95
N GLY A 200 25.73 14.85 -2.92
CA GLY A 200 25.51 13.42 -3.02
C GLY A 200 24.08 12.98 -2.73
N ARG A 201 23.11 13.90 -2.70
CA ARG A 201 21.69 13.55 -2.53
C ARG A 201 21.15 12.87 -3.79
N PRO A 202 20.39 11.77 -3.65
CA PRO A 202 19.70 11.16 -4.78
C PRO A 202 18.76 12.15 -5.46
N GLY A 203 18.78 12.22 -6.80
CA GLY A 203 17.95 13.15 -7.56
C GLY A 203 16.46 12.79 -7.57
N ILE A 204 15.60 13.80 -7.77
CA ILE A 204 14.15 13.66 -8.02
C ILE A 204 13.87 14.04 -9.47
N GLN A 205 13.09 13.21 -10.18
CA GLN A 205 12.51 13.53 -11.49
C GLN A 205 11.39 14.57 -11.33
N ARG A 206 11.76 15.84 -11.21
CA ARG A 206 10.81 16.94 -10.98
C ARG A 206 9.76 17.07 -12.09
N ASP A 207 10.11 16.76 -13.34
CA ASP A 207 9.16 16.80 -14.45
C ASP A 207 8.03 15.80 -14.27
N LEU A 208 8.35 14.61 -13.78
CA LEU A 208 7.38 13.57 -13.47
C LEU A 208 6.49 13.97 -12.28
N VAL A 209 7.10 14.56 -11.23
CA VAL A 209 6.35 15.12 -10.10
C VAL A 209 5.38 16.22 -10.56
N ASN A 210 5.88 17.17 -11.35
CA ASN A 210 5.09 18.24 -11.95
C ASN A 210 3.91 17.70 -12.74
N GLU A 211 4.15 16.64 -13.51
CA GLU A 211 3.14 15.98 -14.32
C GLU A 211 2.04 15.34 -13.47
N ILE A 212 2.39 14.63 -12.40
CA ILE A 212 1.43 14.05 -11.44
C ILE A 212 0.51 15.13 -10.87
N TYR A 213 1.08 16.23 -10.35
CA TYR A 213 0.30 17.33 -9.78
C TYR A 213 -0.55 18.05 -10.84
N ARG A 214 -0.01 18.25 -12.05
CA ARG A 214 -0.76 18.81 -13.18
C ARG A 214 -1.96 17.92 -13.54
N GLU A 215 -1.81 16.61 -13.50
CA GLU A 215 -2.90 15.67 -13.74
C GLU A 215 -3.98 15.77 -12.66
N PHE A 216 -3.59 15.84 -11.38
CA PHE A 216 -4.55 16.05 -10.29
C PHE A 216 -5.34 17.34 -10.45
N ARG A 217 -4.65 18.47 -10.71
CA ARG A 217 -5.31 19.76 -10.98
C ARG A 217 -6.23 19.69 -12.19
N ALA A 218 -5.80 19.06 -13.28
CA ALA A 218 -6.61 18.90 -14.47
C ALA A 218 -7.89 18.09 -14.20
N ARG A 219 -7.81 17.04 -13.37
CA ARG A 219 -8.98 16.22 -12.99
C ARG A 219 -9.95 16.97 -12.08
N LEU A 220 -9.46 17.82 -11.17
CA LEU A 220 -10.32 18.71 -10.38
C LEU A 220 -11.07 19.72 -11.28
N ALA A 221 -10.38 20.25 -12.29
CA ALA A 221 -10.91 21.32 -13.16
C ALA A 221 -11.88 20.83 -14.24
N ARG A 222 -11.76 19.60 -14.76
CA ARG A 222 -12.56 19.12 -15.89
C ARG A 222 -14.04 18.90 -15.52
N ALA A 223 -14.91 19.35 -16.41
CA ALA A 223 -16.36 19.14 -16.37
C ALA A 223 -16.77 17.72 -16.81
N ASP A 224 -15.90 16.98 -17.51
CA ASP A 224 -16.18 15.62 -18.04
C ASP A 224 -16.25 14.53 -16.97
N THR A 225 -16.23 14.90 -15.68
CA THR A 225 -16.55 13.97 -14.60
C THR A 225 -18.02 13.57 -14.72
N LEU A 226 -18.29 12.27 -14.77
CA LEU A 226 -19.67 11.81 -14.77
C LEU A 226 -20.34 12.31 -13.48
N PRO A 227 -21.51 12.96 -13.58
CA PRO A 227 -22.27 13.28 -12.39
C PRO A 227 -22.55 11.97 -11.65
N TRP A 228 -22.44 11.99 -10.33
CA TRP A 228 -22.87 10.85 -9.53
C TRP A 228 -24.35 10.59 -9.80
N LEU A 229 -24.65 9.53 -10.55
CA LEU A 229 -26.01 9.07 -10.77
C LEU A 229 -26.38 8.11 -9.63
N PRO A 230 -27.43 8.40 -8.85
CA PRO A 230 -27.81 7.65 -7.65
C PRO A 230 -28.41 6.26 -7.95
N THR A 231 -28.00 5.59 -9.03
CA THR A 231 -28.50 4.24 -9.36
C THR A 231 -27.95 3.17 -8.41
N ILE A 232 -27.05 3.54 -7.49
CA ILE A 232 -26.66 2.67 -6.38
C ILE A 232 -27.72 2.86 -5.30
N SER A 233 -28.53 1.81 -5.12
CA SER A 233 -29.51 1.71 -4.03
C SER A 233 -28.86 2.16 -2.73
N GLU A 234 -29.48 3.09 -2.00
CA GLU A 234 -28.99 3.53 -0.69
C GLU A 234 -28.84 2.36 0.31
N ALA A 235 -29.44 1.21 0.01
CA ALA A 235 -29.27 -0.03 0.77
C ALA A 235 -27.91 -0.72 0.56
N ASP A 236 -27.21 -0.44 -0.54
CA ASP A 236 -25.94 -1.10 -0.85
C ASP A 236 -24.77 -0.33 -0.22
N SER A 237 -24.23 -0.91 0.85
CA SER A 237 -23.01 -0.41 1.50
C SER A 237 -21.77 -0.51 0.59
N LEU A 238 -21.81 -1.32 -0.47
CA LEU A 238 -20.72 -1.51 -1.42
C LEU A 238 -20.96 -0.73 -2.72
N ILE A 239 -20.01 0.13 -3.06
CA ILE A 239 -19.95 0.92 -4.29
C ILE A 239 -18.76 0.43 -5.10
N ASP A 240 -19.01 -0.12 -6.29
CA ASP A 240 -17.95 -0.46 -7.25
C ASP A 240 -17.82 0.65 -8.31
N LEU A 241 -16.65 1.28 -8.38
CA LEU A 241 -16.36 2.38 -9.32
C LEU A 241 -15.98 1.90 -10.72
N ALA A 242 -15.66 0.62 -10.90
CA ALA A 242 -15.22 0.09 -12.18
C ALA A 242 -15.78 -1.30 -12.44
N PRO A 243 -17.13 -1.46 -12.57
CA PRO A 243 -17.70 -2.69 -13.09
C PRO A 243 -17.18 -2.91 -14.52
N GLY A 244 -16.21 -3.82 -14.68
CA GLY A 244 -15.51 -4.09 -15.95
C GLY A 244 -14.06 -3.60 -16.04
N GLY A 245 -13.50 -3.00 -14.97
CA GLY A 245 -12.07 -2.71 -14.84
C GLY A 245 -11.58 -1.43 -15.54
N MET A 246 -12.48 -0.55 -15.98
CA MET A 246 -12.12 0.75 -16.56
C MET A 246 -12.08 1.85 -15.49
N LEU A 247 -10.98 2.58 -15.41
CA LEU A 247 -10.82 3.72 -14.52
C LEU A 247 -11.80 4.85 -14.90
N ARG A 248 -12.71 5.20 -14.00
CA ARG A 248 -13.70 6.27 -14.18
C ARG A 248 -13.55 7.36 -13.12
N SER A 249 -14.00 8.56 -13.47
CA SER A 249 -14.03 9.71 -12.57
C SER A 249 -15.48 10.11 -12.27
N TYR A 250 -15.80 10.20 -10.98
CA TYR A 250 -17.12 10.56 -10.47
C TYR A 250 -17.03 11.84 -9.67
N ARG A 251 -17.89 12.82 -9.97
CA ARG A 251 -18.03 14.02 -9.14
C ARG A 251 -19.09 13.78 -8.08
N LEU A 252 -18.71 13.87 -6.82
CA LEU A 252 -19.59 13.60 -5.69
C LEU A 252 -20.22 14.90 -5.16
N PRO A 253 -21.50 14.87 -4.75
CA PRO A 253 -22.12 16.02 -4.09
C PRO A 253 -21.49 16.27 -2.71
N PRO A 254 -21.52 17.53 -2.22
CA PRO A 254 -21.17 17.82 -0.83
C PRO A 254 -21.97 16.95 0.14
N GLY A 255 -21.29 16.40 1.13
CA GLY A 255 -21.91 15.56 2.17
C GLY A 255 -22.18 14.11 1.81
N PHE A 256 -21.74 13.63 0.64
CA PHE A 256 -21.86 12.22 0.22
C PHE A 256 -21.41 11.21 1.31
N PHE A 257 -20.33 11.54 2.04
CA PHE A 257 -19.77 10.67 3.07
C PHE A 257 -20.44 10.77 4.45
N HIS A 258 -21.38 11.70 4.67
CA HIS A 258 -22.05 11.85 5.97
C HIS A 258 -23.31 10.98 6.12
N THR A 259 -23.73 10.30 5.06
CA THR A 259 -25.01 9.56 4.97
C THR A 259 -24.97 8.15 5.55
N GLY A 260 -23.81 7.68 6.04
CA GLY A 260 -23.68 6.37 6.69
C GLY A 260 -22.35 5.67 6.39
N PRO A 261 -22.17 4.42 6.86
CA PRO A 261 -21.01 3.63 6.54
C PRO A 261 -20.98 3.29 5.03
N ARG A 262 -19.81 3.39 4.41
CA ARG A 262 -19.64 3.09 2.98
C ARG A 262 -18.39 2.25 2.73
N HIS A 263 -18.47 1.34 1.77
CA HIS A 263 -17.33 0.62 1.20
C HIS A 263 -17.25 0.94 -0.28
N ILE A 264 -16.20 1.64 -0.68
CA ILE A 264 -15.93 1.97 -2.07
C ILE A 264 -14.77 1.11 -2.59
N ARG A 265 -15.02 0.41 -3.68
CA ARG A 265 -14.06 -0.44 -4.38
C ARG A 265 -13.72 0.18 -5.73
N GLY A 266 -12.43 0.32 -6.01
CA GLY A 266 -11.93 0.84 -7.27
C GLY A 266 -11.53 -0.26 -8.27
N PRO A 267 -10.79 0.10 -9.34
CA PRO A 267 -10.13 1.39 -9.53
C PRO A 267 -11.11 2.52 -9.87
N GLY A 268 -10.91 3.72 -9.31
CA GLY A 268 -11.76 4.87 -9.64
C GLY A 268 -11.29 6.16 -9.01
N ILE A 269 -11.80 7.28 -9.51
CA ILE A 269 -11.47 8.63 -9.04
C ILE A 269 -12.75 9.29 -8.55
N LEU A 270 -12.72 9.79 -7.32
CA LEU A 270 -13.78 10.58 -6.70
C LEU A 270 -13.30 12.03 -6.67
N VAL A 271 -14.09 12.93 -7.23
CA VAL A 271 -13.81 14.36 -7.30
C VAL A 271 -14.79 15.11 -6.42
N ILE A 272 -14.29 15.97 -5.55
CA ILE A 272 -15.06 16.69 -4.53
C ILE A 272 -14.65 18.16 -4.57
N ASP A 273 -15.63 19.05 -4.72
CA ASP A 273 -15.37 20.50 -4.86
C ASP A 273 -15.37 21.27 -3.53
N ALA A 274 -15.82 20.64 -2.44
CA ALA A 274 -15.90 21.24 -1.11
C ALA A 274 -14.96 20.52 -0.13
N ALA A 275 -14.74 21.09 1.05
CA ALA A 275 -13.96 20.45 2.10
C ALA A 275 -14.54 19.08 2.44
N LEU A 276 -13.66 18.08 2.58
CA LEU A 276 -14.03 16.70 2.87
C LEU A 276 -13.66 16.35 4.30
N THR A 277 -14.66 16.06 5.13
CA THR A 277 -14.44 15.44 6.44
C THR A 277 -15.00 14.01 6.42
N LEU A 278 -14.15 13.03 6.73
CA LEU A 278 -14.50 11.62 6.81
C LEU A 278 -14.61 11.21 8.27
N ASP A 279 -15.79 11.44 8.85
CA ASP A 279 -16.15 11.19 10.26
C ASP A 279 -17.01 9.91 10.45
N LYS A 280 -17.43 9.28 9.35
CA LYS A 280 -18.19 8.01 9.35
C LYS A 280 -17.31 6.85 8.89
N PRO A 281 -17.65 5.60 9.25
CA PRO A 281 -16.92 4.43 8.76
C PRO A 281 -16.84 4.39 7.24
N LEU A 282 -15.62 4.49 6.71
CA LEU A 282 -15.38 4.45 5.28
C LEU A 282 -14.30 3.43 4.98
N ARG A 283 -14.61 2.48 4.12
CA ARG A 283 -13.63 1.56 3.55
C ARG A 283 -13.34 1.93 2.11
N LEU A 284 -12.10 2.30 1.80
CA LEU A 284 -11.61 2.44 0.43
C LEU A 284 -10.71 1.26 0.10
N SER A 285 -10.90 0.64 -1.06
CA SER A 285 -10.11 -0.52 -1.47
C SER A 285 -9.86 -0.54 -2.98
N HIS A 286 -8.75 -1.13 -3.43
CA HIS A 286 -8.43 -1.36 -4.83
C HIS A 286 -8.27 -0.07 -5.67
N PHE A 287 -7.25 0.74 -5.37
CA PHE A 287 -6.87 1.92 -6.19
C PHE A 287 -7.96 2.99 -6.33
N VAL A 288 -8.61 3.36 -5.21
CA VAL A 288 -9.51 4.52 -5.17
C VAL A 288 -8.70 5.79 -4.98
N SER A 289 -8.89 6.76 -5.87
CA SER A 289 -8.33 8.11 -5.74
C SER A 289 -9.41 9.09 -5.31
N VAL A 290 -9.13 9.94 -4.33
CA VAL A 290 -10.01 11.00 -3.83
C VAL A 290 -9.31 12.33 -4.05
N LEU A 291 -9.84 13.14 -4.96
CA LEU A 291 -9.33 14.46 -5.29
C LEU A 291 -10.30 15.49 -4.72
N CYS A 292 -9.81 16.31 -3.79
CA CYS A 292 -10.58 17.37 -3.16
C CYS A 292 -10.02 18.73 -3.56
N ARG A 293 -10.88 19.72 -3.83
CA ARG A 293 -10.45 21.09 -4.13
C ARG A 293 -10.00 21.85 -2.89
N GLU A 294 -10.58 21.53 -1.74
CA GLU A 294 -10.30 22.15 -0.44
C GLU A 294 -9.65 21.15 0.52
N GLU A 295 -9.70 21.39 1.82
CA GLU A 295 -9.13 20.51 2.85
C GLU A 295 -9.72 19.09 2.82
N ILE A 296 -8.88 18.09 3.12
CA ILE A 296 -9.30 16.73 3.44
C ILE A 296 -8.95 16.43 4.90
N ARG A 297 -9.93 16.02 5.69
CA ARG A 297 -9.75 15.54 7.06
C ARG A 297 -10.20 14.09 7.18
N LEU A 298 -9.25 13.21 7.48
CA LEU A 298 -9.48 11.79 7.77
C LEU A 298 -9.52 11.60 9.29
N ASP A 299 -10.67 11.18 9.81
CA ASP A 299 -10.83 10.85 11.23
C ASP A 299 -10.74 9.32 11.47
N THR A 300 -10.87 8.89 12.72
CA THR A 300 -10.63 7.53 13.23
C THR A 300 -11.35 6.38 12.51
N ALA A 301 -12.43 6.66 11.77
CA ALA A 301 -13.29 5.64 11.16
C ALA A 301 -12.89 5.23 9.73
N VAL A 302 -11.80 5.77 9.18
CA VAL A 302 -11.37 5.48 7.79
C VAL A 302 -10.42 4.29 7.74
N ILE A 303 -10.79 3.27 6.97
CA ILE A 303 -9.93 2.16 6.53
C ILE A 303 -9.62 2.37 5.05
N ALA A 304 -8.38 2.74 4.75
CA ALA A 304 -7.98 3.05 3.39
C ALA A 304 -6.91 2.06 2.94
N ASP A 305 -7.23 1.25 1.93
CA ASP A 305 -6.33 0.26 1.36
C ASP A 305 -6.12 0.51 -0.13
N GLN A 306 -4.87 0.75 -0.53
CA GLN A 306 -4.50 1.20 -1.87
C GLN A 306 -5.30 2.47 -2.26
N ALA A 307 -5.42 3.41 -1.33
CA ALA A 307 -6.11 4.68 -1.56
C ALA A 307 -5.14 5.82 -1.88
N LEU A 308 -5.55 6.78 -2.69
CA LEU A 308 -4.80 8.00 -2.98
C LEU A 308 -5.66 9.21 -2.63
N PHE A 309 -5.15 10.13 -1.84
CA PHE A 309 -5.81 11.39 -1.55
C PHE A 309 -4.98 12.55 -2.08
N TYR A 310 -5.65 13.53 -2.67
CA TYR A 310 -5.03 14.77 -3.12
C TYR A 310 -5.87 15.97 -2.74
N SER A 311 -5.21 17.00 -2.21
CA SER A 311 -5.77 18.33 -2.02
C SER A 311 -4.72 19.40 -2.33
N PRO A 312 -5.03 20.46 -3.11
CA PRO A 312 -4.10 21.57 -3.27
C PRO A 312 -3.92 22.38 -1.98
N ARG A 313 -4.80 22.21 -0.99
CA ARG A 313 -4.75 22.83 0.33
C ARG A 313 -4.07 21.89 1.31
N GLN A 314 -4.80 21.44 2.33
CA GLN A 314 -4.28 20.64 3.42
C GLN A 314 -4.93 19.25 3.46
N ILE A 315 -4.15 18.26 3.91
CA ILE A 315 -4.65 16.95 4.33
C ILE A 315 -4.32 16.73 5.81
N ILE A 316 -5.32 16.42 6.61
CA ILE A 316 -5.17 16.10 8.04
C ILE A 316 -5.59 14.65 8.26
N VAL A 317 -4.70 13.85 8.86
CA VAL A 317 -4.96 12.46 9.24
C VAL A 317 -4.90 12.36 10.76
N ALA A 318 -6.05 12.15 11.39
CA ALA A 318 -6.20 12.15 12.84
C ALA A 318 -6.85 10.86 13.33
N GLY A 319 -6.06 10.01 13.99
CA GLY A 319 -6.54 8.78 14.63
C GLY A 319 -6.92 7.63 13.70
N THR A 320 -6.55 7.66 12.41
CA THR A 320 -6.88 6.57 11.48
C THR A 320 -6.15 5.28 11.85
N GLY A 321 -6.92 4.22 12.13
CA GLY A 321 -6.35 2.94 12.57
C GLY A 321 -5.58 2.17 11.51
N GLN A 322 -5.99 2.26 10.23
CA GLN A 322 -5.36 1.52 9.12
C GLN A 322 -5.42 2.33 7.81
N PHE A 323 -4.28 2.90 7.43
CA PHE A 323 -4.12 3.58 6.15
C PHE A 323 -2.95 2.98 5.38
N ARG A 324 -3.18 2.41 4.19
CA ARG A 324 -2.15 1.98 3.23
C ARG A 324 -2.42 2.70 1.93
N GLY A 325 -1.68 3.76 1.64
CA GLY A 325 -2.05 4.65 0.54
C GLY A 325 -1.11 5.81 0.31
N GLN A 326 -1.56 6.81 -0.44
CA GLN A 326 -0.76 7.98 -0.77
C GLN A 326 -1.52 9.26 -0.47
N LEU A 327 -0.81 10.26 0.05
CA LEU A 327 -1.32 11.58 0.38
C LEU A 327 -0.49 12.61 -0.38
N PHE A 328 -1.14 13.41 -1.23
CA PHE A 328 -0.52 14.44 -2.02
C PHE A 328 -1.11 15.81 -1.69
N SER A 329 -0.25 16.79 -1.44
CA SER A 329 -0.68 18.17 -1.24
C SER A 329 0.30 19.18 -1.82
N GLU A 330 -0.16 20.40 -2.09
CA GLU A 330 0.70 21.53 -2.47
C GLU A 330 1.03 22.44 -1.27
N GLU A 331 0.19 22.45 -0.24
CA GLU A 331 0.40 23.25 0.97
C GLU A 331 0.84 22.35 2.14
N GLN A 332 -0.07 21.56 2.73
CA GLN A 332 0.22 20.89 3.99
C GLN A 332 -0.30 19.45 4.09
N ILE A 333 0.49 18.58 4.73
CA ILE A 333 0.02 17.28 5.24
C ILE A 333 0.33 17.21 6.73
N THR A 334 -0.67 16.93 7.55
CA THR A 334 -0.51 16.72 9.00
C THR A 334 -0.99 15.32 9.37
N VAL A 335 -0.11 14.50 9.93
CA VAL A 335 -0.47 13.21 10.55
C VAL A 335 -0.34 13.34 12.06
N THR A 336 -1.41 13.06 12.78
CA THR A 336 -1.50 13.26 14.22
C THR A 336 -2.31 12.14 14.90
N GLY A 337 -2.31 12.14 16.23
CA GLY A 337 -2.93 11.09 17.03
C GLY A 337 -2.24 9.74 16.85
N ALA A 338 -2.89 8.67 17.28
CA ALA A 338 -2.39 7.29 17.11
C ALA A 338 -2.59 6.76 15.67
N SER A 339 -2.40 7.62 14.66
CA SER A 339 -2.55 7.25 13.25
C SER A 339 -1.41 6.33 12.82
N THR A 340 -1.76 5.21 12.18
CA THR A 340 -0.78 4.28 11.61
C THR A 340 -0.94 4.20 10.10
N LEU A 341 0.07 4.66 9.38
CA LEU A 341 0.14 4.58 7.93
C LEU A 341 1.08 3.44 7.53
N ALA A 342 0.54 2.36 6.98
CA ALA A 342 1.25 1.14 6.62
C ALA A 342 1.99 1.25 5.28
N TYR A 343 3.06 0.47 5.12
CA TYR A 343 3.82 0.37 3.87
C TYR A 343 2.92 -0.18 2.74
N PRO A 344 3.00 0.33 1.49
CA PRO A 344 3.95 1.32 0.95
C PRO A 344 3.45 2.77 0.95
N SER A 345 3.12 3.34 2.12
CA SER A 345 2.56 4.70 2.18
C SER A 345 3.49 5.78 1.60
N LEU A 346 2.91 6.79 0.94
CA LEU A 346 3.64 7.97 0.45
C LEU A 346 2.95 9.25 0.93
N LEU A 347 3.69 10.11 1.61
CA LEU A 347 3.25 11.48 1.91
C LEU A 347 4.09 12.41 1.07
N MET A 348 3.45 13.21 0.23
CA MET A 348 4.15 14.11 -0.67
C MET A 348 3.57 15.51 -0.63
N VAL A 349 4.44 16.48 -0.36
CA VAL A 349 4.14 17.90 -0.53
C VAL A 349 5.00 18.47 -1.63
N TYR A 350 4.35 19.00 -2.65
CA TYR A 350 4.99 19.71 -3.76
C TYR A 350 4.73 21.21 -3.62
N GLY A 351 5.45 21.80 -2.67
CA GLY A 351 5.20 23.15 -2.21
C GLY A 351 6.02 24.20 -2.93
N ASN A 352 5.38 25.31 -3.28
CA ASN A 352 6.04 26.55 -3.71
C ASN A 352 5.85 27.69 -2.71
N ARG A 353 5.15 27.46 -1.60
CA ARG A 353 4.90 28.45 -0.54
C ARG A 353 5.86 28.26 0.62
N ASP A 354 6.06 29.34 1.36
CA ASP A 354 6.99 29.39 2.48
C ASP A 354 6.51 28.54 3.68
N GLU A 355 5.20 28.27 3.74
CA GLU A 355 4.54 27.49 4.80
C GLU A 355 4.23 26.05 4.39
N SER A 356 4.63 25.62 3.19
CA SER A 356 4.32 24.26 2.72
C SER A 356 5.06 23.23 3.58
N THR A 357 4.32 22.35 4.26
CA THR A 357 4.89 21.47 5.30
C THR A 357 4.30 20.06 5.33
N ILE A 358 5.13 19.09 5.70
CA ILE A 358 4.65 17.80 6.20
C ILE A 358 4.95 17.72 7.69
N ARG A 359 3.92 17.57 8.52
CA ARG A 359 4.06 17.44 9.97
C ARG A 359 3.59 16.07 10.44
N ILE A 360 4.46 15.34 11.11
CA ILE A 360 4.15 14.04 11.74
C ILE A 360 4.27 14.24 13.24
N ALA A 361 3.12 14.36 13.90
CA ALA A 361 2.98 14.58 15.32
C ALA A 361 2.88 13.26 16.09
N ALA A 362 3.39 13.24 17.32
CA ALA A 362 3.34 12.04 18.13
C ALA A 362 1.89 11.67 18.55
N PRO A 363 1.57 10.38 18.74
CA PRO A 363 2.43 9.20 18.55
C PRO A 363 2.29 8.58 17.14
N ALA A 364 2.08 9.37 16.09
CA ALA A 364 1.83 8.82 14.76
C ALA A 364 3.02 8.02 14.21
N GLU A 365 2.69 6.99 13.43
CA GLU A 365 3.64 6.11 12.77
C GLU A 365 3.39 6.08 11.26
N VAL A 366 4.44 6.33 10.48
CA VAL A 366 4.40 6.29 9.02
C VAL A 366 5.41 5.29 8.49
N SER A 367 4.94 4.21 7.89
CA SER A 367 5.76 3.20 7.22
C SER A 367 5.71 3.43 5.72
N GLY A 368 6.80 3.95 5.15
CA GLY A 368 6.80 4.37 3.74
C GLY A 368 7.77 5.51 3.42
N THR A 369 7.38 6.37 2.49
CA THR A 369 8.18 7.53 2.06
C THR A 369 7.48 8.84 2.46
N VAL A 370 8.22 9.76 3.06
CA VAL A 370 7.77 11.12 3.39
C VAL A 370 8.64 12.08 2.59
N LEU A 371 8.02 12.83 1.68
CA LEU A 371 8.74 13.58 0.67
C LEU A 371 8.25 15.02 0.54
N PHE A 372 9.17 15.96 0.69
CA PHE A 372 8.95 17.37 0.42
C PHE A 372 9.88 17.82 -0.71
N THR A 373 9.32 18.46 -1.75
CA THR A 373 10.11 19.09 -2.82
C THR A 373 9.38 20.32 -3.37
N SER A 374 10.13 21.21 -3.99
CA SER A 374 9.61 22.41 -4.68
C SER A 374 9.89 22.36 -6.19
N PRO A 375 9.14 23.13 -7.00
CA PRO A 375 9.46 23.33 -8.42
C PRO A 375 10.78 24.07 -8.63
N GLU A 376 11.08 25.03 -7.75
CA GLU A 376 12.32 25.80 -7.80
C GLU A 376 13.52 24.93 -7.40
N HIS A 377 14.65 25.17 -8.08
CA HIS A 377 15.91 24.51 -7.78
C HIS A 377 16.60 25.18 -6.58
N GLY A 378 17.10 24.35 -5.67
CA GLY A 378 17.98 24.78 -4.60
C GLY A 378 17.28 25.10 -3.29
N ILE A 379 18.09 25.27 -2.26
CA ILE A 379 17.64 25.70 -0.93
C ILE A 379 17.32 27.18 -1.04
N ASN A 380 16.07 27.56 -0.80
CA ASN A 380 15.70 28.96 -0.67
C ASN A 380 15.75 29.35 0.82
N PRO A 381 16.81 30.03 1.30
CA PRO A 381 16.97 30.38 2.71
C PRO A 381 15.89 31.35 3.22
N ALA A 382 15.15 32.03 2.34
CA ALA A 382 13.99 32.85 2.73
C ALA A 382 12.79 31.99 3.17
N ARG A 383 12.69 30.74 2.69
CA ARG A 383 11.59 29.82 3.01
C ARG A 383 11.89 29.01 4.27
N GLN A 384 11.96 29.70 5.41
CA GLN A 384 12.32 29.10 6.70
C GLN A 384 11.26 28.14 7.25
N GLY A 385 10.01 28.24 6.78
CA GLY A 385 8.91 27.40 7.24
C GLY A 385 8.71 26.09 6.47
N SER A 386 9.28 25.96 5.26
CA SER A 386 8.88 24.87 4.36
C SER A 386 9.77 23.64 4.46
N GLY A 387 9.15 22.47 4.62
CA GLY A 387 9.90 21.24 4.83
C GLY A 387 9.12 20.16 5.55
N ILE A 388 9.85 19.31 6.29
CA ILE A 388 9.28 18.19 7.03
C ILE A 388 9.56 18.40 8.53
N ILE A 389 8.54 18.20 9.36
CA ILE A 389 8.62 18.24 10.82
C ILE A 389 8.22 16.87 11.36
N ILE A 390 9.15 16.20 12.03
CA ILE A 390 8.91 14.93 12.72
C ILE A 390 9.06 15.19 14.22
N GLU A 391 7.93 15.23 14.92
CA GLU A 391 7.91 15.60 16.33
C GLU A 391 8.45 14.49 17.23
N LYS A 392 8.82 14.88 18.46
CA LYS A 392 9.28 13.95 19.48
C LYS A 392 8.19 12.92 19.80
N GLY A 393 8.50 11.64 19.58
CA GLY A 393 7.58 10.52 19.77
C GLY A 393 6.89 10.03 18.48
N ALA A 394 6.98 10.78 17.38
CA ALA A 394 6.58 10.30 16.07
C ALA A 394 7.65 9.39 15.47
N THR A 395 7.21 8.42 14.65
CA THR A 395 8.10 7.45 14.00
C THR A 395 7.86 7.37 12.50
N VAL A 396 8.94 7.38 11.72
CA VAL A 396 8.92 7.06 10.29
C VAL A 396 9.75 5.83 10.03
N ASN A 397 9.14 4.74 9.52
CA ASN A 397 9.82 3.54 9.08
C ASN A 397 9.98 3.57 7.56
N GLY A 398 11.12 4.08 7.08
CA GLY A 398 11.35 4.20 5.64
C GLY A 398 12.26 5.35 5.25
N LEU A 399 11.82 6.13 4.26
CA LEU A 399 12.59 7.23 3.68
C LEU A 399 11.95 8.58 4.03
N VAL A 400 12.74 9.50 4.58
CA VAL A 400 12.40 10.91 4.69
C VAL A 400 13.28 11.68 3.72
N TYR A 401 12.66 12.33 2.74
CA TYR A 401 13.35 13.16 1.75
C TYR A 401 12.80 14.59 1.82
N SER A 402 13.63 15.54 2.22
CA SER A 402 13.31 16.97 2.13
C SER A 402 14.27 17.67 1.18
N GLY A 403 13.75 18.28 0.12
CA GLY A 403 14.53 19.18 -0.73
C GLY A 403 14.99 20.45 0.00
N ASN A 404 14.37 20.79 1.13
CA ASN A 404 14.63 22.01 1.91
C ASN A 404 15.00 21.68 3.37
N LEU A 405 14.10 21.93 4.34
CA LEU A 405 14.35 21.75 5.77
C LEU A 405 13.78 20.44 6.30
N LEU A 406 14.46 19.88 7.29
CA LEU A 406 13.97 18.77 8.12
C LEU A 406 14.17 19.11 9.59
N ASN A 407 13.06 19.29 10.32
CA ASN A 407 13.06 19.37 11.77
C ASN A 407 12.82 17.97 12.34
N LEU A 408 13.87 17.38 12.92
CA LEU A 408 13.87 16.00 13.41
C LEU A 408 13.97 15.96 14.94
N GLY A 409 12.81 15.84 15.60
CA GLY A 409 12.70 15.52 17.02
C GLY A 409 12.27 14.08 17.32
N GLY A 410 11.72 13.36 16.33
CA GLY A 410 11.26 11.97 16.45
C GLY A 410 12.30 10.92 15.99
N THR A 411 11.79 9.78 15.53
CA THR A 411 12.62 8.65 15.09
C THR A 411 12.40 8.34 13.61
N ILE A 412 13.49 8.18 12.86
CA ILE A 412 13.50 7.65 11.50
C ILE A 412 14.18 6.28 11.53
N ASN A 413 13.41 5.20 11.44
CA ASN A 413 13.92 3.84 11.24
C ASN A 413 14.22 3.63 9.75
N GLY A 414 15.24 4.33 9.23
CA GLY A 414 15.63 4.21 7.84
C GLY A 414 16.59 5.28 7.34
N ILE A 415 16.18 6.03 6.32
CA ILE A 415 17.05 6.97 5.59
C ILE A 415 16.49 8.39 5.72
N SER A 416 17.38 9.34 5.97
CA SER A 416 17.10 10.77 5.92
C SER A 416 17.95 11.43 4.84
N VAL A 417 17.29 12.06 3.88
CA VAL A 417 17.90 12.92 2.86
C VAL A 417 17.32 14.32 3.07
N THR A 418 18.17 15.32 3.31
CA THR A 418 17.70 16.68 3.52
C THR A 418 18.62 17.72 2.91
N GLY A 419 18.08 18.88 2.54
CA GLY A 419 18.88 20.07 2.28
C GLY A 419 19.61 20.48 3.56
N ARG A 420 18.84 20.80 4.62
CA ARG A 420 19.38 21.17 5.93
C ARG A 420 18.54 20.56 7.04
N PHE A 421 19.15 20.33 8.19
CA PHE A 421 18.37 20.15 9.41
C PHE A 421 18.01 21.52 10.00
N HIS A 422 16.86 21.61 10.66
CA HIS A 422 16.41 22.82 11.33
C HIS A 422 15.97 22.48 12.75
N PHE A 423 16.44 23.29 13.69
CA PHE A 423 16.02 23.22 15.08
C PHE A 423 15.78 24.64 15.57
N TYR A 424 14.58 24.92 16.07
CA TYR A 424 14.25 26.21 16.66
C TYR A 424 14.24 26.12 18.18
N ARG A 425 14.93 27.06 18.82
CA ARG A 425 14.83 27.29 20.27
C ARG A 425 14.76 28.78 20.49
N SER A 426 13.57 29.25 20.84
CA SER A 426 13.31 30.69 20.99
C SER A 426 14.43 31.41 21.77
N PRO A 427 14.97 32.51 21.23
CA PRO A 427 14.61 33.20 19.97
C PRO A 427 15.49 32.83 18.75
N THR A 428 16.20 31.71 18.79
CA THR A 428 17.27 31.38 17.82
C THR A 428 16.94 30.19 16.93
N ASP A 429 17.20 30.35 15.64
CA ASP A 429 17.19 29.28 14.64
C ASP A 429 18.58 28.65 14.52
N TYR A 430 18.62 27.32 14.59
CA TYR A 430 19.82 26.51 14.42
C TYR A 430 19.70 25.69 13.15
N TYR A 431 20.57 25.95 12.19
CA TYR A 431 20.64 25.20 10.93
C TYR A 431 21.71 24.13 10.98
N ASN A 432 21.39 22.96 10.44
CA ASN A 432 22.15 21.72 10.55
C ASN A 432 22.30 21.20 11.97
N TRP A 433 21.27 21.39 12.79
CA TRP A 433 21.22 20.84 14.14
C TRP A 433 20.17 19.74 14.23
N ILE A 434 20.56 18.60 14.78
CA ILE A 434 19.62 17.56 15.22
C ILE A 434 19.65 17.55 16.74
N ARG A 435 18.51 17.82 17.36
CA ARG A 435 18.34 17.74 18.82
C ARG A 435 17.35 16.66 19.15
N ASP A 436 17.78 15.68 19.95
CA ASP A 436 16.97 14.55 20.43
C ASP A 436 16.44 13.59 19.34
N GLY A 437 16.62 13.92 18.06
CA GLY A 437 16.22 13.09 16.92
C GLY A 437 17.07 11.85 16.71
N THR A 438 16.44 10.75 16.29
CA THR A 438 17.13 9.48 16.02
C THR A 438 16.97 9.07 14.55
N VAL A 439 18.07 8.62 13.93
CA VAL A 439 18.04 7.94 12.63
C VAL A 439 18.74 6.60 12.76
N ASP A 440 18.05 5.51 12.42
CA ASP A 440 18.59 4.16 12.48
C ASP A 440 18.37 3.39 11.17
N ARG A 441 19.42 3.33 10.36
CA ARG A 441 19.40 2.65 9.06
C ARG A 441 19.33 1.13 9.16
N SER A 442 19.77 0.55 10.28
CA SER A 442 19.79 -0.91 10.48
C SER A 442 18.39 -1.51 10.60
N ARG A 443 17.40 -0.66 10.92
CA ARG A 443 15.98 -1.03 11.05
C ARG A 443 15.19 -0.94 9.75
N LEU A 444 15.78 -0.43 8.66
CA LEU A 444 15.09 -0.39 7.37
C LEU A 444 15.03 -1.81 6.78
N SER A 445 13.82 -2.23 6.41
CA SER A 445 13.60 -3.50 5.70
C SER A 445 14.42 -3.58 4.42
N GLU A 446 15.02 -4.76 4.14
CA GLU A 446 15.69 -5.05 2.87
C GLU A 446 14.73 -5.06 1.68
N ARG A 447 13.42 -5.23 1.94
CA ARG A 447 12.36 -5.18 0.94
C ARG A 447 11.80 -3.77 0.72
N PHE A 448 12.38 -2.74 1.35
CA PHE A 448 11.93 -1.37 1.17
C PHE A 448 12.15 -0.90 -0.26
N LEU A 449 11.07 -0.50 -0.92
CA LEU A 449 11.06 0.12 -2.24
C LEU A 449 10.66 1.60 -2.15
N ILE A 450 11.10 2.36 -3.15
CA ILE A 450 10.92 3.81 -3.27
C ILE A 450 10.05 4.19 -4.49
N PRO A 451 9.40 5.36 -4.47
CA PRO A 451 8.65 5.89 -5.61
C PRO A 451 9.46 5.96 -6.92
N LEU A 452 8.79 5.82 -8.05
CA LEU A 452 9.40 5.74 -9.39
C LEU A 452 10.13 7.03 -9.81
N PHE A 453 9.71 8.18 -9.29
CA PHE A 453 10.31 9.48 -9.58
C PHE A 453 11.61 9.75 -8.79
N LEU A 454 12.00 8.87 -7.86
CA LEU A 454 13.32 8.94 -7.21
C LEU A 454 14.37 8.23 -8.06
N GLU A 455 15.56 8.83 -8.14
CA GLU A 455 16.74 8.33 -8.88
C GLU A 455 16.49 8.08 -10.38
N PRO A 456 16.72 9.08 -11.26
CA PRO A 456 16.57 8.89 -12.70
C PRO A 456 17.56 7.89 -13.33
N GLU A 457 18.72 7.66 -12.71
CA GLU A 457 19.86 7.05 -13.39
C GLU A 457 20.04 5.54 -13.22
N ASN A 458 19.24 4.86 -12.39
CA ASN A 458 19.43 3.42 -12.11
C ASN A 458 18.18 2.57 -12.42
N ARG A 459 18.34 1.54 -13.27
CA ARG A 459 17.26 0.69 -13.82
C ARG A 459 16.89 -0.50 -12.94
N ASN A 460 17.02 -0.39 -11.62
CA ASN A 460 16.71 -1.48 -10.69
C ASN A 460 15.29 -1.35 -10.12
N PHE A 461 14.35 -2.02 -10.75
CA PHE A 461 12.94 -1.98 -10.35
C PHE A 461 12.45 -3.34 -9.82
N VAL A 462 11.42 -3.34 -8.97
CA VAL A 462 10.83 -4.56 -8.36
C VAL A 462 9.32 -4.43 -8.17
N PRO A 463 8.53 -5.47 -8.46
CA PRO A 463 7.10 -5.45 -8.25
C PRO A 463 6.80 -5.77 -6.78
N LEU A 464 5.91 -5.00 -6.18
CA LEU A 464 5.22 -5.36 -4.94
C LEU A 464 3.93 -6.05 -5.35
N VAL A 465 3.97 -7.38 -5.33
CA VAL A 465 2.76 -8.20 -5.44
C VAL A 465 2.18 -8.29 -4.04
N GLU A 466 0.92 -7.89 -3.88
CA GLU A 466 0.18 -7.94 -2.60
C GLU A 466 -0.93 -8.98 -2.64
#